data_AF-A0A7H2Q1S2-F1
#
_entry.id   AF-A0A7H2Q1S2-F1
#
_cell.length_a   1.000
_cell.length_b   1.000
_cell.length_c   1.000
_cell.angle_alpha   90.00
_cell.angle_beta   90.00
_cell.angle_gamma   90.00
#
_symmetry.space_group_name_H-M   'P 1'
#
loop_
_entity.id
_entity.type
_entity.pdbx_description
1 polymer ?
#
loop_
_entity_poly.entity_id
_entity_poly.type
_entity_poly.pdbx_seq_one_letter_code
_entity_poly.pdbx_strand_id
1 'polypeptide(L)'
;MKNYKKERDSIFQNRSKLGVMTGTSLLTSLICSGVVYASDIDIYQQARSGKITLMLMLDISGSMKGQTACDLPTGANYISSGTEAVTSTVPYTRSYCEATGTNKVYLYRSYSKGTGRNKVNYYEECTNKPTNYQDCTGSYLGKTMIGSPPATTGSDGPYNGYTYSYSSDVVRYYDRITRVKDGVFDLLKGNTAKGITALSDDKVIGLSTLGVVYNNQYYNMGRVLVPARPLGDVVNGSTQRALLLSAVSALPAQTYTPTARSYAETASYLMGTVTNAAKLQGIFPEYLWFLCGM
;
A
#
# COMPACT_ATOMS: atom_id res chain seq x y z
N MET A 1 24.14 -94.67 -25.80
CA MET A 1 23.45 -93.43 -26.26
C MET A 1 22.48 -92.79 -25.24
N LYS A 2 22.30 -93.31 -24.01
CA LYS A 2 21.34 -92.76 -23.02
C LYS A 2 21.86 -91.64 -22.11
N ASN A 3 23.17 -91.34 -22.11
CA ASN A 3 23.75 -90.38 -21.16
C ASN A 3 23.88 -88.94 -21.69
N TYR A 4 23.74 -88.71 -23.00
CA TYR A 4 23.88 -87.36 -23.58
C TYR A 4 22.60 -86.49 -23.48
N LYS A 5 21.44 -87.07 -23.15
CA LYS A 5 20.16 -86.31 -23.06
C LYS A 5 19.99 -85.64 -21.68
N LYS A 6 20.40 -86.33 -20.60
CA LYS A 6 20.30 -85.84 -19.22
C LYS A 6 21.17 -84.59 -18.97
N GLU A 7 22.30 -84.49 -19.66
CA GLU A 7 23.24 -83.39 -19.53
C GLU A 7 22.72 -82.11 -20.21
N ARG A 8 22.10 -82.22 -21.39
CA ARG A 8 21.49 -81.06 -22.09
C ARG A 8 20.28 -80.47 -21.36
N ASP A 9 19.46 -81.29 -20.71
CA ASP A 9 18.31 -80.83 -19.94
C ASP A 9 18.74 -80.09 -18.66
N SER A 10 19.84 -80.51 -18.03
CA SER A 10 20.43 -79.82 -16.86
C SER A 10 21.08 -78.48 -17.20
N ILE A 11 21.68 -78.36 -18.39
CA ILE A 11 22.30 -77.13 -18.89
C ILE A 11 21.23 -76.09 -19.27
N PHE A 12 20.09 -76.52 -19.84
CA PHE A 12 18.97 -75.63 -20.15
C PHE A 12 18.20 -75.18 -18.89
N GLN A 13 18.01 -76.05 -17.88
CA GLN A 13 17.40 -75.66 -16.60
C GLN A 13 18.26 -74.70 -15.77
N ASN A 14 19.59 -74.78 -15.84
CA ASN A 14 20.48 -73.87 -15.12
C ASN A 14 20.60 -72.49 -15.80
N ARG A 15 20.50 -72.42 -17.13
CA ARG A 15 20.50 -71.14 -17.86
C ARG A 15 19.23 -70.32 -17.64
N SER A 16 18.07 -70.95 -17.46
CA SER A 16 16.82 -70.23 -17.15
C SER A 16 16.80 -69.69 -15.71
N LYS A 17 17.41 -70.39 -14.74
CA LYS A 17 17.51 -69.93 -13.35
C LYS A 17 18.53 -68.81 -13.15
N LEU A 18 19.63 -68.81 -13.92
CA LEU A 18 20.66 -67.76 -13.85
C LEU A 18 20.21 -66.43 -14.51
N GLY A 19 19.38 -66.50 -15.56
CA GLY A 19 18.79 -65.31 -16.19
C GLY A 19 17.72 -64.63 -15.33
N VAL A 20 16.96 -65.40 -14.55
CA VAL A 20 15.90 -64.85 -13.69
C VAL A 20 16.47 -64.21 -12.42
N MET A 21 17.62 -64.68 -11.91
CA MET A 21 18.25 -64.10 -10.71
C MET A 21 19.00 -62.78 -10.96
N THR A 22 19.47 -62.53 -12.19
CA THR A 22 20.15 -61.28 -12.54
C THR A 22 19.17 -60.17 -12.94
N GLY A 23 18.01 -60.52 -13.52
CA GLY A 23 16.98 -59.56 -13.88
C GLY A 23 16.30 -58.90 -12.66
N THR A 24 16.01 -59.67 -11.61
CA THR A 24 15.32 -59.15 -10.41
C THR A 24 16.22 -58.29 -9.53
N SER A 25 17.52 -58.61 -9.40
CA SER A 25 18.46 -57.77 -8.64
C SER A 25 18.71 -56.40 -9.27
N LEU A 26 18.69 -56.33 -10.61
CA LEU A 26 18.79 -55.06 -11.35
C LEU A 26 17.50 -54.25 -11.24
N LEU A 27 16.33 -54.89 -11.35
CA LEU A 27 15.04 -54.21 -11.18
C LEU A 27 14.82 -53.69 -9.76
N THR A 28 15.25 -54.41 -8.71
CA THR A 28 15.15 -53.92 -7.33
C THR A 28 16.14 -52.78 -7.05
N SER A 29 17.34 -52.80 -7.64
CA SER A 29 18.30 -51.67 -7.53
C SER A 29 17.80 -50.39 -8.23
N LEU A 30 17.12 -50.52 -9.38
CA LEU A 30 16.52 -49.40 -10.10
C LEU A 30 15.23 -48.86 -9.45
N ILE A 31 14.51 -49.67 -8.67
CA ILE A 31 13.32 -49.23 -7.92
C ILE A 31 13.71 -48.67 -6.54
N CYS A 32 14.85 -49.09 -5.97
CA CYS A 32 15.34 -48.62 -4.66
C CYS A 32 16.21 -47.34 -4.71
N SER A 33 16.61 -46.84 -5.87
CA SER A 33 17.13 -45.46 -6.00
C SER A 33 16.01 -44.40 -6.04
N GLY A 34 14.75 -44.85 -6.09
CA GLY A 34 13.54 -44.02 -6.08
C GLY A 34 12.90 -43.81 -4.72
N VAL A 35 13.47 -44.32 -3.61
CA VAL A 35 13.09 -43.79 -2.30
C VAL A 35 13.71 -42.42 -2.17
N VAL A 36 12.91 -41.40 -2.52
CA VAL A 36 13.01 -40.09 -1.89
C VAL A 36 13.00 -40.37 -0.40
N TYR A 37 14.17 -40.34 0.22
CA TYR A 37 14.25 -40.09 1.64
C TYR A 37 13.64 -38.70 1.83
N ALA A 38 12.34 -38.67 2.09
CA ALA A 38 11.75 -37.66 2.94
C ALA A 38 12.31 -37.90 4.36
N SER A 39 13.62 -37.69 4.51
CA SER A 39 14.19 -37.51 5.83
C SER A 39 13.72 -36.14 6.26
N ASP A 40 12.93 -36.10 7.32
CA ASP A 40 12.37 -34.94 8.02
C ASP A 40 13.40 -33.84 8.39
N ILE A 41 14.65 -33.94 7.94
CA ILE A 41 15.74 -32.98 8.19
C ILE A 41 15.53 -31.63 7.52
N ASP A 42 14.80 -31.58 6.39
CA ASP A 42 14.42 -30.30 5.76
C ASP A 42 13.23 -29.63 6.47
N ILE A 43 12.44 -30.38 7.25
CA ILE A 43 11.37 -29.82 8.11
C ILE A 43 11.93 -29.28 9.42
N TYR A 44 13.06 -29.83 9.91
CA TYR A 44 13.86 -29.27 11.00
C TYR A 44 15.07 -28.47 10.51
N GLN A 45 15.02 -27.93 9.28
CA GLN A 45 16.01 -26.95 8.86
C GLN A 45 15.81 -25.68 9.70
N GLN A 46 16.77 -25.38 10.60
CA GLN A 46 16.82 -24.05 11.23
C GLN A 46 16.73 -23.01 10.12
N ALA A 47 15.90 -21.97 10.30
CA ALA A 47 15.76 -20.91 9.32
C ALA A 47 17.16 -20.47 8.89
N ARG A 48 17.51 -20.74 7.62
CA ARG A 48 18.81 -20.36 7.07
C ARG A 48 18.99 -18.88 7.38
N SER A 49 20.11 -18.51 7.98
CA SER A 49 20.52 -17.12 8.23
C SER A 49 20.79 -16.41 6.90
N GLY A 50 19.74 -16.25 6.09
CA GLY A 50 19.73 -15.46 4.87
C GLY A 50 19.43 -14.00 5.20
N LYS A 51 19.81 -13.09 4.31
CA LYS A 51 19.40 -11.69 4.43
C LYS A 51 17.87 -11.63 4.41
N ILE A 52 17.29 -11.05 5.47
CA ILE A 52 15.84 -10.83 5.55
C ILE A 52 15.45 -9.84 4.45
N THR A 53 14.58 -10.27 3.56
CA THR A 53 14.02 -9.46 2.47
C THR A 53 12.65 -8.94 2.87
N LEU A 54 12.46 -7.62 2.83
CA LEU A 54 11.18 -6.97 3.08
C LEU A 54 10.59 -6.44 1.76
N MET A 55 9.34 -6.81 1.47
CA MET A 55 8.56 -6.20 0.40
C MET A 55 7.53 -5.25 0.99
N LEU A 56 7.64 -3.96 0.65
CA LEU A 56 6.57 -3.01 0.94
C LEU A 56 5.44 -3.24 -0.06
N MET A 57 4.21 -3.34 0.42
CA MET A 57 3.02 -3.39 -0.44
C MET A 57 2.16 -2.17 -0.19
N LEU A 58 2.18 -1.22 -1.12
CA LEU A 58 1.52 0.06 -0.95
C LEU A 58 0.20 0.12 -1.71
N ASP A 59 -0.86 0.56 -1.02
CA ASP A 59 -2.13 0.86 -1.65
C ASP A 59 -2.03 2.16 -2.47
N ILE A 60 -2.32 2.06 -3.77
CA ILE A 60 -2.39 3.17 -4.71
C ILE A 60 -3.81 3.35 -5.27
N SER A 61 -4.80 2.86 -4.51
CA SER A 61 -6.20 2.97 -4.87
C SER A 61 -6.71 4.40 -4.85
N GLY A 62 -7.80 4.67 -5.58
CA GLY A 62 -8.46 5.98 -5.57
C GLY A 62 -8.91 6.44 -4.18
N SER A 63 -9.12 5.52 -3.23
CA SER A 63 -9.51 5.82 -1.85
C SER A 63 -8.39 6.48 -1.02
N MET A 64 -7.17 6.51 -1.55
CA MET A 64 -5.99 7.05 -0.88
C MET A 64 -5.79 8.55 -1.15
N LYS A 65 -6.57 9.15 -2.06
CA LYS A 65 -6.47 10.56 -2.45
C LYS A 65 -7.82 11.26 -2.38
N GLY A 66 -7.80 12.56 -2.09
CA GLY A 66 -8.97 13.45 -2.10
C GLY A 66 -9.58 13.67 -0.73
N GLN A 67 -10.75 14.32 -0.69
CA GLN A 67 -11.36 14.82 0.54
C GLN A 67 -11.55 13.74 1.62
N THR A 68 -12.07 12.57 1.22
CA THR A 68 -12.33 11.46 2.15
C THR A 68 -11.05 10.78 2.63
N ALA A 69 -9.94 10.95 1.91
CA ALA A 69 -8.64 10.40 2.27
C ALA A 69 -7.85 11.29 3.24
N CYS A 70 -8.30 12.52 3.51
CA CYS A 70 -7.69 13.38 4.50
C CYS A 70 -8.00 12.95 5.95
N ASP A 71 -8.93 12.00 6.15
CA ASP A 71 -9.32 11.49 7.47
C ASP A 71 -9.62 12.62 8.47
N LEU A 72 -10.47 13.56 8.05
CA LEU A 72 -10.82 14.72 8.88
C LEU A 72 -11.41 14.24 10.21
N PRO A 73 -10.98 14.82 11.34
CA PRO A 73 -11.49 14.42 12.65
C PRO A 73 -12.96 14.77 12.80
N THR A 74 -13.66 14.05 13.68
CA THR A 74 -15.06 14.34 13.99
C THR A 74 -15.24 15.78 14.45
N GLY A 75 -16.19 16.49 13.84
CA GLY A 75 -16.48 17.90 14.14
C GLY A 75 -15.66 18.91 13.33
N ALA A 76 -14.67 18.46 12.53
CA ALA A 76 -14.02 19.32 11.55
C ALA A 76 -14.83 19.38 10.25
N ASN A 77 -15.07 20.59 9.77
CA ASN A 77 -15.76 20.84 8.51
C ASN A 77 -14.73 21.11 7.42
N TYR A 78 -14.87 20.42 6.29
CA TYR A 78 -14.05 20.67 5.11
C TYR A 78 -14.26 22.09 4.58
N ILE A 79 -13.17 22.75 4.21
CA ILE A 79 -13.16 24.10 3.65
C ILE A 79 -12.68 24.05 2.20
N SER A 80 -11.46 23.55 1.99
CA SER A 80 -10.80 23.57 0.68
C SER A 80 -9.82 22.41 0.55
N SER A 81 -9.25 22.24 -0.64
CA SER A 81 -8.14 21.31 -0.88
C SER A 81 -7.04 22.01 -1.66
N GLY A 82 -5.80 21.61 -1.43
CA GLY A 82 -4.64 22.18 -2.09
C GLY A 82 -3.52 21.18 -2.30
N THR A 83 -2.47 21.66 -2.96
CA THR A 83 -1.23 20.92 -3.16
C THR A 83 -0.03 21.80 -2.86
N GLU A 84 1.01 21.20 -2.29
CA GLU A 84 2.30 21.85 -2.08
C GLU A 84 3.43 20.95 -2.57
N ALA A 85 4.53 21.56 -3.02
CA ALA A 85 5.72 20.85 -3.43
C ALA A 85 6.66 20.64 -2.25
N VAL A 86 7.19 19.41 -2.11
CA VAL A 86 8.30 19.14 -1.20
C VAL A 86 9.59 19.45 -1.94
N THR A 87 10.28 20.49 -1.49
CA THR A 87 11.61 20.86 -1.97
C THR A 87 12.68 20.03 -1.25
N SER A 88 12.82 18.77 -1.65
CA SER A 88 13.90 17.89 -1.19
C SER A 88 14.74 17.36 -2.37
N THR A 89 15.80 16.60 -2.07
CA THR A 89 16.63 15.91 -3.08
C THR A 89 15.80 15.06 -4.06
N VAL A 90 14.66 14.51 -3.61
CA VAL A 90 13.67 13.84 -4.47
C VAL A 90 12.34 14.57 -4.26
N PRO A 91 11.98 15.52 -5.13
CA PRO A 91 10.77 16.30 -4.95
C PRO A 91 9.53 15.47 -5.23
N TYR A 92 8.45 15.78 -4.52
CA TYR A 92 7.12 15.24 -4.79
C TYR A 92 6.04 16.20 -4.31
N THR A 93 4.84 16.03 -4.86
CA THR A 93 3.67 16.83 -4.48
C THR A 93 2.94 16.19 -3.31
N ARG A 94 2.62 17.00 -2.31
CA ARG A 94 1.77 16.66 -1.17
C ARG A 94 0.39 17.25 -1.40
N SER A 95 -0.64 16.43 -1.25
CA SER A 95 -2.04 16.84 -1.34
C SER A 95 -2.65 16.91 0.05
N TYR A 96 -3.45 17.95 0.30
CA TYR A 96 -4.07 18.18 1.59
C TYR A 96 -5.49 18.73 1.47
N CYS A 97 -6.24 18.56 2.54
CA CYS A 97 -7.51 19.23 2.80
C CYS A 97 -7.30 20.28 3.89
N GLU A 98 -7.95 21.43 3.74
CA GLU A 98 -8.11 22.42 4.79
C GLU A 98 -9.47 22.20 5.44
N ALA A 99 -9.49 22.15 6.76
CA ALA A 99 -10.71 21.99 7.53
C ALA A 99 -10.70 22.90 8.76
N THR A 100 -11.88 23.14 9.33
CA THR A 100 -12.03 23.92 10.55
C THR A 100 -11.30 23.24 11.71
N GLY A 101 -10.50 24.01 12.42
CA GLY A 101 -9.87 23.60 13.68
C GLY A 101 -10.85 23.55 14.84
N THR A 102 -10.29 23.29 16.03
CA THR A 102 -11.04 23.16 17.28
C THR A 102 -11.32 24.49 17.96
N ASN A 103 -10.58 25.55 17.62
CA ASN A 103 -10.70 26.84 18.27
C ASN A 103 -11.80 27.67 17.60
N LYS A 104 -13.05 27.32 17.92
CA LYS A 104 -14.23 28.01 17.40
C LYS A 104 -14.52 29.27 18.19
N VAL A 105 -14.86 30.34 17.48
CA VAL A 105 -15.38 31.61 18.01
C VAL A 105 -16.70 31.89 17.30
N TYR A 106 -17.80 31.82 18.03
CA TYR A 106 -19.14 32.02 17.46
C TYR A 106 -19.42 33.51 17.31
N LEU A 107 -19.78 33.89 16.09
CA LEU A 107 -19.94 35.30 15.71
C LEU A 107 -21.42 35.65 15.49
N TYR A 108 -22.19 34.71 14.95
CA TYR A 108 -23.59 34.96 14.59
C TYR A 108 -24.47 33.77 14.93
N ARG A 109 -25.75 34.05 15.16
CA ARG A 109 -26.81 33.04 15.08
C ARG A 109 -27.79 33.42 13.98
N SER A 110 -28.34 32.43 13.29
CA SER A 110 -29.21 32.62 12.14
C SER A 110 -30.44 31.75 12.21
N TYR A 111 -31.53 32.22 11.63
CA TYR A 111 -32.80 31.51 11.55
C TYR A 111 -33.56 31.95 10.29
N SER A 112 -34.61 31.23 9.95
CA SER A 112 -35.45 31.55 8.79
C SER A 112 -36.93 31.57 9.16
N LYS A 113 -37.70 32.50 8.56
CA LYS A 113 -39.16 32.57 8.70
C LYS A 113 -39.83 32.42 7.33
N GLY A 114 -41.05 31.89 7.32
CA GLY A 114 -41.84 31.66 6.11
C GLY A 114 -41.64 30.26 5.51
N THR A 115 -42.37 29.98 4.43
CA THR A 115 -42.41 28.67 3.77
C THR A 115 -42.17 28.79 2.27
N GLY A 116 -41.52 27.78 1.68
CA GLY A 116 -41.27 27.71 0.24
C GLY A 116 -40.51 28.93 -0.30
N ARG A 117 -41.04 29.54 -1.37
CA ARG A 117 -40.43 30.70 -2.04
C ARG A 117 -40.43 31.98 -1.19
N ASN A 118 -41.22 32.04 -0.13
CA ASN A 118 -41.32 33.19 0.77
C ASN A 118 -40.41 33.05 2.00
N LYS A 119 -39.46 32.10 1.98
CA LYS A 119 -38.50 31.91 3.08
C LYS A 119 -37.53 33.08 3.12
N VAL A 120 -37.49 33.79 4.24
CA VAL A 120 -36.55 34.89 4.50
C VAL A 120 -35.58 34.47 5.60
N ASN A 121 -34.28 34.65 5.34
CA ASN A 121 -33.22 34.37 6.30
C ASN A 121 -32.88 35.61 7.10
N TYR A 122 -32.55 35.38 8.37
CA TYR A 122 -32.25 36.40 9.34
C TYR A 122 -31.01 35.98 10.13
N TYR A 123 -30.22 36.94 10.56
CA TYR A 123 -29.11 36.69 11.46
C TYR A 123 -28.93 37.80 12.50
N GLU A 124 -28.26 37.44 13.58
CA GLU A 124 -27.99 38.27 14.75
C GLU A 124 -26.54 38.04 15.19
N GLU A 125 -25.87 39.09 15.68
CA GLU A 125 -24.49 39.02 16.13
C GLU A 125 -24.38 38.60 17.61
N CYS A 126 -23.48 37.66 17.88
CA CYS A 126 -23.04 37.29 19.22
C CYS A 126 -21.95 38.28 19.69
N THR A 127 -22.34 39.38 20.33
CA THR A 127 -21.40 40.44 20.75
C THR A 127 -20.30 39.93 21.68
N ASN A 128 -20.60 38.93 22.51
CA ASN A 128 -19.66 38.36 23.46
C ASN A 128 -18.67 37.33 22.84
N LYS A 129 -18.85 36.96 21.57
CA LYS A 129 -17.95 36.09 20.79
C LYS A 129 -17.46 34.83 21.54
N PRO A 130 -18.38 33.96 22.01
CA PRO A 130 -18.02 32.86 22.89
C PRO A 130 -17.37 31.71 22.10
N THR A 131 -16.73 30.79 22.83
CA THR A 131 -16.19 29.54 22.28
C THR A 131 -17.18 28.38 22.28
N ASN A 132 -18.34 28.56 22.92
CA ASN A 132 -19.47 27.63 22.89
C ASN A 132 -20.71 28.37 22.34
N TYR A 133 -21.43 27.73 21.43
CA TYR A 133 -22.59 28.34 20.76
C TYR A 133 -23.71 28.70 21.74
N GLN A 134 -23.84 27.97 22.86
CA GLN A 134 -24.89 28.18 23.86
C GLN A 134 -24.72 29.50 24.61
N ASP A 135 -23.49 29.98 24.71
CA ASP A 135 -23.15 31.19 25.45
C ASP A 135 -23.32 32.45 24.62
N CYS A 136 -23.85 32.37 23.39
CA CYS A 136 -24.05 33.54 22.53
C CYS A 136 -25.00 34.55 23.21
N THR A 137 -24.44 35.69 23.61
CA THR A 137 -25.14 36.81 24.27
C THR A 137 -24.71 38.14 23.65
N GLY A 138 -25.52 39.19 23.82
CA GLY A 138 -25.13 40.52 23.35
C GLY A 138 -26.28 41.49 23.13
N SER A 139 -25.94 42.77 23.09
CA SER A 139 -26.88 43.89 22.89
C SER A 139 -27.56 43.91 21.51
N TYR A 140 -27.10 43.06 20.58
CA TYR A 140 -27.62 42.92 19.22
C TYR A 140 -28.43 41.63 19.00
N LEU A 141 -28.58 40.78 20.03
CA LEU A 141 -29.56 39.70 19.96
C LEU A 141 -30.96 40.30 19.96
N GLY A 142 -31.69 40.12 18.86
CA GLY A 142 -32.97 40.79 18.57
C GLY A 142 -32.90 41.98 17.59
N LYS A 143 -31.69 42.47 17.23
CA LYS A 143 -31.52 43.42 16.11
C LYS A 143 -31.25 42.64 14.84
N THR A 144 -32.33 42.24 14.19
CA THR A 144 -32.26 41.28 13.10
C THR A 144 -31.79 41.91 11.79
N MET A 145 -30.75 41.31 11.19
CA MET A 145 -30.32 41.63 9.84
C MET A 145 -30.94 40.64 8.84
N ILE A 146 -31.39 41.14 7.69
CA ILE A 146 -31.96 40.31 6.62
C ILE A 146 -30.83 39.75 5.77
N GLY A 147 -30.87 38.45 5.49
CA GLY A 147 -29.92 37.76 4.62
C GLY A 147 -29.05 36.75 5.36
N SER A 148 -27.89 36.47 4.78
CA SER A 148 -26.88 35.55 5.33
C SER A 148 -25.86 36.32 6.19
N PRO A 149 -25.34 35.72 7.27
CA PRO A 149 -24.26 36.33 8.03
C PRO A 149 -23.00 36.52 7.17
N PRO A 150 -22.10 37.44 7.54
CA PRO A 150 -20.78 37.59 6.93
C PRO A 150 -20.00 36.26 6.89
N ALA A 151 -19.02 36.17 5.99
CA ALA A 151 -18.25 34.95 5.78
C ALA A 151 -17.64 34.40 7.08
N THR A 152 -17.98 33.16 7.39
CA THR A 152 -17.51 32.38 8.55
C THR A 152 -16.81 31.10 8.08
N THR A 153 -16.03 30.46 8.94
CA THR A 153 -15.33 29.21 8.58
C THR A 153 -16.22 27.98 8.71
N GLY A 154 -17.30 28.06 9.49
CA GLY A 154 -18.30 27.00 9.58
C GLY A 154 -19.54 27.41 10.36
N SER A 155 -20.42 26.43 10.58
CA SER A 155 -21.60 26.60 11.43
C SER A 155 -21.97 25.31 12.15
N ASP A 156 -22.55 25.44 13.34
CA ASP A 156 -23.09 24.34 14.15
C ASP A 156 -24.57 24.55 14.44
N GLY A 157 -25.33 23.46 14.60
CA GLY A 157 -26.75 23.48 14.95
C GLY A 157 -27.61 22.57 14.07
N PRO A 158 -28.95 22.67 14.17
CA PRO A 158 -29.68 23.70 14.92
C PRO A 158 -29.71 23.46 16.44
N TYR A 159 -29.68 24.55 17.22
CA TYR A 159 -29.97 24.55 18.66
C TYR A 159 -30.96 25.66 19.00
N ASN A 160 -32.05 25.33 19.68
CA ASN A 160 -33.15 26.24 20.00
C ASN A 160 -33.70 27.00 18.76
N GLY A 161 -33.74 26.34 17.60
CA GLY A 161 -34.21 26.92 16.33
C GLY A 161 -33.20 27.83 15.61
N TYR A 162 -31.97 27.95 16.11
CA TYR A 162 -30.91 28.76 15.49
C TYR A 162 -29.75 27.91 14.98
N THR A 163 -29.13 28.35 13.89
CA THR A 163 -27.83 27.87 13.41
C THR A 163 -26.75 28.89 13.77
N TYR A 164 -25.65 28.44 14.38
CA TYR A 164 -24.60 29.31 14.89
C TYR A 164 -23.39 29.28 13.98
N SER A 165 -23.03 30.43 13.42
CA SER A 165 -21.89 30.60 12.53
C SER A 165 -20.65 31.00 13.34
N TYR A 166 -19.52 30.36 13.04
CA TYR A 166 -18.27 30.55 13.78
C TYR A 166 -17.07 30.80 12.86
N SER A 167 -16.09 31.52 13.39
CA SER A 167 -14.73 31.55 12.83
C SER A 167 -13.85 30.60 13.63
N SER A 168 -12.92 29.94 12.97
CA SER A 168 -11.97 29.02 13.56
C SER A 168 -10.63 29.14 12.85
N ASP A 169 -9.60 28.63 13.50
CA ASP A 169 -8.38 28.23 12.83
C ASP A 169 -8.66 27.28 11.65
N VAL A 170 -7.78 27.33 10.64
CA VAL A 170 -7.81 26.46 9.47
C VAL A 170 -6.62 25.53 9.56
N VAL A 171 -6.89 24.22 9.60
CA VAL A 171 -5.88 23.18 9.80
C VAL A 171 -5.77 22.33 8.55
N ARG A 172 -4.54 21.97 8.17
CA ARG A 172 -4.26 21.10 7.04
C ARG A 172 -4.17 19.64 7.45
N TYR A 173 -4.85 18.80 6.69
CA TYR A 173 -4.85 17.35 6.83
C TYR A 173 -4.40 16.73 5.51
N TYR A 174 -3.25 16.06 5.51
CA TYR A 174 -2.71 15.42 4.31
C TYR A 174 -3.43 14.11 4.01
N ASP A 175 -3.67 13.85 2.73
CA ASP A 175 -4.34 12.62 2.32
C ASP A 175 -3.49 11.37 2.62
N ARG A 176 -4.14 10.19 2.65
CA ARG A 176 -3.49 8.92 3.00
C ARG A 176 -2.28 8.64 2.12
N ILE A 177 -2.36 8.84 0.80
CA ILE A 177 -1.21 8.59 -0.08
C ILE A 177 -0.05 9.54 0.22
N THR A 178 -0.33 10.81 0.52
CA THR A 178 0.72 11.75 0.94
C THR A 178 1.38 11.30 2.24
N ARG A 179 0.59 10.89 3.24
CA ARG A 179 1.14 10.37 4.51
C ARG A 179 1.96 9.10 4.32
N VAL A 180 1.57 8.23 3.39
CA VAL A 180 2.38 7.04 3.02
C VAL A 180 3.70 7.45 2.38
N LYS A 181 3.69 8.41 1.45
CA LYS A 181 4.93 8.94 0.83
C LYS A 181 5.85 9.54 1.90
N ASP A 182 5.32 10.42 2.75
CA ASP A 182 6.05 11.04 3.85
C ASP A 182 6.66 9.97 4.78
N GLY A 183 5.87 8.97 5.18
CA GLY A 183 6.32 7.90 6.07
C GLY A 183 7.43 7.03 5.47
N VAL A 184 7.33 6.65 4.19
CA VAL A 184 8.38 5.87 3.52
C VAL A 184 9.64 6.72 3.30
N PHE A 185 9.50 8.01 3.01
CA PHE A 185 10.62 8.93 2.94
C PHE A 185 11.34 9.06 4.28
N ASP A 186 10.60 9.23 5.37
CA ASP A 186 11.16 9.30 6.73
C ASP A 186 11.87 7.99 7.09
N LEU A 187 11.30 6.83 6.73
CA LEU A 187 11.91 5.52 6.96
C LEU A 187 13.25 5.36 6.21
N LEU A 188 13.26 5.71 4.92
CA LEU A 188 14.43 5.51 4.06
C LEU A 188 15.49 6.59 4.22
N LYS A 189 15.12 7.85 4.47
CA LYS A 189 16.10 8.95 4.60
C LYS A 189 16.42 9.31 6.04
N GLY A 190 15.62 8.82 6.99
CA GLY A 190 15.60 9.34 8.34
C GLY A 190 14.87 10.68 8.39
N ASN A 191 14.42 11.03 9.60
CA ASN A 191 13.82 12.32 9.92
C ASN A 191 14.19 12.68 11.36
N THR A 192 15.17 13.56 11.51
CA THR A 192 15.69 13.98 12.83
C THR A 192 14.65 14.72 13.67
N ALA A 193 13.79 15.52 13.04
CA ALA A 193 12.70 16.22 13.73
C ALA A 193 11.65 15.26 14.33
N LYS A 194 11.52 14.05 13.75
CA LYS A 194 10.67 12.98 14.27
C LYS A 194 11.44 11.90 15.05
N GLY A 195 12.75 12.06 15.25
CA GLY A 195 13.61 11.07 15.92
C GLY A 195 13.80 9.77 15.12
N ILE A 196 13.59 9.80 13.80
CA ILE A 196 13.70 8.62 12.93
C ILE A 196 15.11 8.57 12.34
N THR A 197 15.84 7.48 12.61
CA THR A 197 17.14 7.22 11.98
C THR A 197 16.92 6.51 10.65
N ALA A 198 17.69 6.89 9.62
CA ALA A 198 17.62 6.23 8.33
C ALA A 198 17.95 4.74 8.44
N LEU A 199 17.20 3.88 7.73
CA LEU A 199 17.53 2.46 7.64
C LEU A 199 18.94 2.26 7.08
N SER A 200 19.68 1.28 7.60
CA SER A 200 21.04 0.97 7.15
C SER A 200 21.07 0.35 5.75
N ASP A 201 22.17 0.55 5.01
CA ASP A 201 22.30 0.18 3.59
C ASP A 201 22.30 -1.33 3.31
N ASP A 202 22.54 -2.16 4.33
CA ASP A 202 22.54 -3.63 4.22
C ASP A 202 21.12 -4.24 4.16
N LYS A 203 20.08 -3.48 4.49
CA LYS A 203 18.70 -3.96 4.51
C LYS A 203 18.17 -4.18 3.10
N VAL A 204 17.56 -5.35 2.86
CA VAL A 204 17.05 -5.74 1.56
C VAL A 204 15.58 -5.35 1.46
N ILE A 205 15.27 -4.36 0.63
CA ILE A 205 13.90 -3.81 0.50
C ILE A 205 13.49 -3.72 -0.96
N GLY A 206 12.28 -4.20 -1.25
CA GLY A 206 11.57 -3.97 -2.51
C GLY A 206 10.23 -3.30 -2.29
N LEU A 207 9.58 -2.95 -3.40
CA LEU A 207 8.30 -2.25 -3.42
C LEU A 207 7.34 -2.91 -4.41
N SER A 208 6.14 -3.20 -3.93
CA SER A 208 5.00 -3.67 -4.68
C SER A 208 3.80 -2.74 -4.47
N THR A 209 2.83 -2.79 -5.38
CA THR A 209 1.63 -1.96 -5.33
C THR A 209 0.33 -2.77 -5.42
N LEU A 210 -0.72 -2.25 -4.80
CA LEU A 210 -2.09 -2.73 -5.01
C LEU A 210 -2.64 -2.13 -6.31
N GLY A 211 -2.73 -2.95 -7.35
CA GLY A 211 -3.08 -2.47 -8.68
C GLY A 211 -1.85 -2.01 -9.45
N VAL A 212 -2.07 -1.74 -10.73
CA VAL A 212 -1.03 -1.25 -11.66
C VAL A 212 -1.56 -0.04 -12.39
N VAL A 213 -0.73 0.99 -12.50
CA VAL A 213 -0.92 2.07 -13.47
C VAL A 213 0.13 1.92 -14.56
N TYR A 214 -0.32 1.78 -15.80
CA TYR A 214 0.54 1.68 -16.97
C TYR A 214 -0.13 2.40 -18.15
N ASN A 215 0.61 3.27 -18.85
CA ASN A 215 0.09 4.12 -19.93
C ASN A 215 -1.23 4.83 -19.59
N ASN A 216 -1.31 5.40 -18.38
CA ASN A 216 -2.50 6.09 -17.87
C ASN A 216 -3.77 5.21 -17.78
N GLN A 217 -3.62 3.89 -17.82
CA GLN A 217 -4.66 2.91 -17.56
C GLN A 217 -4.39 2.19 -16.23
N TYR A 218 -5.46 1.82 -15.53
CA TYR A 218 -5.38 1.06 -14.29
C TYR A 218 -5.78 -0.39 -14.51
N TYR A 219 -5.05 -1.31 -13.87
CA TYR A 219 -5.32 -2.75 -13.96
C TYR A 219 -5.47 -3.36 -12.58
N ASN A 220 -6.42 -4.28 -12.46
CA ASN A 220 -6.74 -4.98 -11.23
C ASN A 220 -5.80 -6.18 -10.99
N MET A 221 -4.50 -5.92 -10.89
CA MET A 221 -3.44 -6.92 -10.70
C MET A 221 -2.36 -6.41 -9.75
N GLY A 222 -1.55 -7.32 -9.20
CA GLY A 222 -0.35 -6.96 -8.45
C GLY A 222 0.79 -6.54 -9.35
N ARG A 223 1.76 -5.80 -8.80
CA ARG A 223 3.05 -5.56 -9.45
C ARG A 223 4.15 -5.38 -8.44
N VAL A 224 5.28 -6.03 -8.70
CA VAL A 224 6.58 -5.65 -8.13
C VAL A 224 7.08 -4.43 -8.90
N LEU A 225 7.02 -3.26 -8.27
CA LEU A 225 7.42 -1.98 -8.86
C LEU A 225 8.93 -1.78 -8.78
N VAL A 226 9.54 -2.14 -7.65
CA VAL A 226 10.98 -2.13 -7.44
C VAL A 226 11.40 -3.49 -6.87
N PRO A 227 12.23 -4.27 -7.60
CA PRO A 227 12.77 -5.53 -7.09
C PRO A 227 13.55 -5.32 -5.78
N ALA A 228 13.51 -6.31 -4.88
CA ALA A 228 14.18 -6.21 -3.60
C ALA A 228 15.70 -6.34 -3.74
N ARG A 229 16.43 -5.37 -3.18
CA ARG A 229 17.90 -5.36 -3.10
C ARG A 229 18.34 -4.66 -1.81
N PRO A 230 19.57 -4.91 -1.32
CA PRO A 230 20.21 -4.06 -0.32
C PRO A 230 20.08 -2.57 -0.68
N LEU A 231 19.73 -1.72 0.27
CA LEU A 231 19.49 -0.29 0.04
C LEU A 231 20.71 0.47 -0.53
N GLY A 232 21.92 0.00 -0.23
CA GLY A 232 23.17 0.56 -0.76
C GLY A 232 23.56 0.08 -2.16
N ASP A 233 22.93 -0.96 -2.70
CA ASP A 233 23.30 -1.51 -4.01
C ASP A 233 23.04 -0.49 -5.12
N VAL A 234 23.95 -0.40 -6.09
CA VAL A 234 23.84 0.52 -7.23
C VAL A 234 23.34 -0.22 -8.46
N VAL A 235 22.28 0.28 -9.06
CA VAL A 235 21.70 -0.21 -10.31
C VAL A 235 21.62 0.97 -11.28
N ASN A 236 22.31 0.86 -12.42
CA ASN A 236 22.37 1.91 -13.45
C ASN A 236 22.77 3.30 -12.89
N GLY A 237 23.74 3.33 -11.97
CA GLY A 237 24.24 4.57 -11.38
C GLY A 237 23.37 5.17 -10.27
N SER A 238 22.25 4.55 -9.89
CA SER A 238 21.41 4.97 -8.76
C SER A 238 21.43 3.92 -7.65
N THR A 239 21.50 4.34 -6.39
CA THR A 239 21.34 3.41 -5.26
C THR A 239 19.92 2.87 -5.20
N GLN A 240 19.73 1.66 -4.68
CA GLN A 240 18.42 1.07 -4.46
C GLN A 240 17.53 1.97 -3.60
N ARG A 241 18.10 2.63 -2.59
CA ARG A 241 17.40 3.64 -1.79
C ARG A 241 16.86 4.78 -2.66
N ALA A 242 17.66 5.31 -3.58
CA ALA A 242 17.22 6.37 -4.50
C ALA A 242 16.13 5.88 -5.46
N LEU A 243 16.23 4.64 -5.96
CA LEU A 243 15.20 4.03 -6.81
C LEU A 243 13.86 3.88 -6.08
N LEU A 244 13.89 3.42 -4.82
CA LEU A 244 12.68 3.34 -3.98
C LEU A 244 12.07 4.72 -3.74
N LEU A 245 12.88 5.72 -3.38
CA LEU A 245 12.39 7.09 -3.17
C LEU A 245 11.77 7.69 -4.45
N SER A 246 12.38 7.45 -5.60
CA SER A 246 11.86 7.89 -6.89
C SER A 246 10.57 7.16 -7.29
N ALA A 247 10.44 5.88 -6.96
CA ALA A 247 9.20 5.14 -7.20
C ALA A 247 8.07 5.64 -6.28
N VAL A 248 8.39 5.87 -5.00
CA VAL A 248 7.43 6.35 -3.98
C VAL A 248 6.93 7.76 -4.29
N SER A 249 7.82 8.67 -4.70
CA SER A 249 7.42 10.04 -5.08
C SER A 249 6.40 10.03 -6.22
N ALA A 250 6.59 9.13 -7.18
CA ALA A 250 5.77 8.99 -8.38
C ALA A 250 4.51 8.13 -8.20
N LEU A 251 4.22 7.59 -6.99
CA LEU A 251 3.05 6.74 -6.81
C LEU A 251 1.75 7.48 -7.16
N PRO A 252 0.92 6.91 -8.04
CA PRO A 252 -0.42 7.42 -8.31
C PRO A 252 -1.39 6.99 -7.20
N ALA A 253 -2.62 7.50 -7.23
CA ALA A 253 -3.71 7.11 -6.34
C ALA A 253 -5.00 6.98 -7.16
N GLN A 254 -5.05 5.98 -8.03
CA GLN A 254 -6.03 5.87 -9.12
C GLN A 254 -6.50 4.44 -9.40
N THR A 255 -5.95 3.42 -8.72
CA THR A 255 -6.30 2.01 -8.97
C THR A 255 -7.51 1.56 -8.14
N TYR A 256 -7.93 0.31 -8.35
CA TYR A 256 -8.71 -0.44 -7.35
C TYR A 256 -7.77 -1.08 -6.31
N THR A 257 -8.34 -1.86 -5.39
CA THR A 257 -7.60 -2.55 -4.32
C THR A 257 -7.59 -4.08 -4.54
N PRO A 258 -6.84 -4.63 -5.54
CA PRO A 258 -6.71 -6.07 -5.76
C PRO A 258 -5.81 -6.74 -4.71
N THR A 259 -6.24 -6.74 -3.44
CA THR A 259 -5.44 -7.23 -2.31
C THR A 259 -4.92 -8.65 -2.56
N ALA A 260 -5.81 -9.61 -2.85
CA ALA A 260 -5.44 -11.01 -3.04
C ALA A 260 -4.44 -11.20 -4.21
N ARG A 261 -4.67 -10.54 -5.35
CA ARG A 261 -3.79 -10.66 -6.53
C ARG A 261 -2.42 -10.03 -6.28
N SER A 262 -2.38 -8.94 -5.51
CA SER A 262 -1.14 -8.23 -5.20
C SER A 262 -0.28 -8.99 -4.20
N TYR A 263 -0.91 -9.59 -3.19
CA TYR A 263 -0.25 -10.54 -2.30
C TYR A 263 0.26 -11.77 -3.04
N ALA A 264 -0.55 -12.37 -3.91
CA ALA A 264 -0.10 -13.48 -4.75
C ALA A 264 1.15 -13.09 -5.56
N GLU A 265 1.14 -11.92 -6.22
CA GLU A 265 2.27 -11.47 -7.04
C GLU A 265 3.55 -11.27 -6.22
N THR A 266 3.43 -10.63 -5.07
CA THR A 266 4.59 -10.35 -4.22
C THR A 266 5.13 -11.62 -3.57
N ALA A 267 4.25 -12.53 -3.16
CA ALA A 267 4.64 -13.83 -2.63
C ALA A 267 5.34 -14.67 -3.71
N SER A 268 4.79 -14.72 -4.92
CA SER A 268 5.41 -15.41 -6.04
C SER A 268 6.80 -14.87 -6.34
N TYR A 269 6.97 -13.55 -6.37
CA TYR A 269 8.27 -12.91 -6.53
C TYR A 269 9.28 -13.35 -5.47
N LEU A 270 8.88 -13.36 -4.19
CA LEU A 270 9.74 -13.82 -3.10
C LEU A 270 10.10 -15.31 -3.18
N MET A 271 9.23 -16.11 -3.79
CA MET A 271 9.46 -17.53 -4.06
C MET A 271 10.24 -17.79 -5.37
N GLY A 272 10.61 -16.76 -6.12
CA GLY A 272 11.24 -16.92 -7.43
C GLY A 272 10.30 -17.47 -8.51
N THR A 273 8.99 -17.28 -8.34
CA THR A 273 7.93 -17.74 -9.27
C THR A 273 7.14 -16.55 -9.81
N VAL A 274 6.25 -16.78 -10.79
CA VAL A 274 5.39 -15.75 -11.38
C VAL A 274 3.91 -16.16 -11.28
N THR A 275 3.00 -15.21 -11.03
CA THR A 275 1.56 -15.51 -10.87
C THR A 275 0.81 -15.76 -12.16
N ASN A 276 1.41 -15.45 -13.32
CA ASN A 276 0.85 -15.75 -14.62
C ASN A 276 1.90 -16.41 -15.52
N ALA A 277 1.60 -17.62 -16.00
CA ALA A 277 2.31 -18.27 -17.10
C ALA A 277 2.10 -17.56 -18.46
N ALA A 278 1.34 -16.47 -18.49
CA ALA A 278 1.27 -15.59 -19.64
C ALA A 278 2.53 -14.71 -19.66
N LYS A 279 3.37 -14.90 -20.68
CA LYS A 279 4.42 -13.96 -21.07
C LYS A 279 3.84 -12.54 -21.16
N LEU A 280 3.87 -11.78 -20.07
CA LEU A 280 3.92 -10.33 -20.14
C LEU A 280 5.37 -9.96 -20.44
N GLN A 281 5.79 -10.23 -21.68
CA GLN A 281 6.67 -9.30 -22.38
C GLN A 281 5.84 -8.03 -22.55
N GLY A 282 5.83 -7.21 -21.51
CA GLY A 282 4.92 -6.09 -21.37
C GLY A 282 5.51 -5.02 -20.47
N ILE A 283 6.64 -4.48 -20.92
CA ILE A 283 7.33 -3.28 -20.42
C ILE A 283 7.95 -3.43 -19.02
N PHE A 284 8.96 -4.31 -18.95
CA PHE A 284 10.19 -3.91 -18.30
C PHE A 284 10.90 -2.98 -19.28
N PRO A 285 11.17 -1.69 -18.96
CA PRO A 285 12.17 -0.96 -19.73
C PRO A 285 13.46 -1.76 -19.63
N GLU A 286 13.95 -2.28 -20.76
CA GLU A 286 15.24 -2.91 -21.15
C GLU A 286 16.30 -3.34 -20.10
N TYR A 287 15.94 -3.61 -18.85
CA TYR A 287 16.90 -3.83 -17.76
C TYR A 287 16.70 -5.18 -17.08
N LEU A 288 16.71 -6.29 -17.83
CA LEU A 288 16.95 -7.62 -17.23
C LEU A 288 17.30 -8.70 -18.28
N TRP A 289 18.55 -8.73 -18.74
CA TRP A 289 19.11 -9.91 -19.43
C TRP A 289 20.16 -10.68 -18.62
N PHE A 290 20.39 -10.35 -17.34
CA PHE A 290 21.58 -10.88 -16.63
C PHE A 290 21.37 -11.70 -15.36
N LEU A 291 20.18 -12.25 -15.09
CA LEU A 291 19.99 -13.11 -13.90
C LEU A 291 19.34 -14.47 -14.17
N CYS A 292 19.52 -15.02 -15.37
CA CYS A 292 19.34 -16.46 -15.60
C CYS A 292 20.39 -16.93 -16.60
N GLY A 293 21.56 -17.29 -16.09
CA GLY A 293 22.69 -17.71 -16.92
C GLY A 293 24.04 -17.50 -16.25
N MET A 294 24.22 -18.08 -15.07
CA MET A 294 25.48 -18.64 -14.55
C MET A 294 25.22 -19.35 -13.22
#